data_AF-A0A5E4FF14-F1
#
_entry.id   AF-A0A5E4FF14-F1
#
_cell.length_a   1.000
_cell.length_b   1.000
_cell.length_c   1.000
_cell.angle_alpha   90.00
_cell.angle_beta   90.00
_cell.angle_gamma   90.00
#
_symmetry.space_group_name_H-M   'P 1'
#
loop_
_entity.id
_entity.type
_entity.pdbx_description
1 polymer ?
#
loop_
_entity_poly.entity_id
_entity_poly.type
_entity_poly.pdbx_seq_one_letter_code
_entity_poly.pdbx_strand_id
1 'polypeptide(L)'
;MFVKLRRLYLYATERRETKTTLSFMQRDDFPCTCLKTMEKLISSSYKERPFPETYIFPPDARPGKLAVPLCNNIPVIDLGGGAEEASESDDRRTYILEQILKASQEFGFFQVINHGISEHLLSETMRVFKEFFEELPAEDKASLYSEDPNKSCRLFTSSSTGNYDGEDVHIWRDCLKHPCHPLEECKHVWPQKPIRYGELVGACSTQVKELASNILELIGEGLGVGAGYFRDELSQQMLLSVNYYPPCPEPSLTLGLPKHCDPNLITILLQGDVNGLQVFKDGEWIGVEPLPHALVVNVGYQLQIISNGKLKSAEHRAVTNSSEARISAGFFVMPSNDCLIEPAAALINASNPQLYKGFQYKDFFLNFGTKLGKTEQVLDRFKLQARLAS
;
A
#
# COMPACT_ATOMS: atom_id res chain seq x y z
N MET A 1 -14.76 -39.54 -79.14
CA MET A 1 -13.87 -40.46 -78.38
C MET A 1 -13.89 -40.04 -76.91
N PHE A 2 -15.03 -40.09 -76.21
CA PHE A 2 -15.53 -41.21 -75.39
C PHE A 2 -14.61 -42.42 -75.12
N VAL A 3 -14.80 -42.97 -73.91
CA VAL A 3 -14.37 -44.25 -73.29
C VAL A 3 -13.40 -43.96 -72.12
N LYS A 4 -13.70 -44.23 -70.84
CA LYS A 4 -14.45 -45.36 -70.27
C LYS A 4 -15.08 -45.01 -68.91
N LEU A 5 -16.22 -45.65 -68.65
CA LEU A 5 -17.16 -45.46 -67.54
C LEU A 5 -17.53 -46.86 -67.01
N ARG A 6 -17.95 -46.94 -65.73
CA ARG A 6 -18.85 -47.94 -65.07
C ARG A 6 -18.25 -49.07 -64.20
N ARG A 7 -18.70 -49.12 -62.94
CA ARG A 7 -19.86 -49.90 -62.41
C ARG A 7 -20.31 -49.28 -61.05
N LEU A 8 -21.54 -48.77 -60.87
CA LEU A 8 -22.83 -49.43 -60.50
C LEU A 8 -22.77 -50.13 -59.12
N TYR A 9 -23.51 -49.73 -58.07
CA TYR A 9 -24.97 -49.94 -57.78
C TYR A 9 -25.41 -48.99 -56.61
N LEU A 10 -26.51 -48.22 -56.69
CA LEU A 10 -27.93 -48.47 -56.28
C LEU A 10 -28.27 -48.29 -54.76
N TYR A 11 -29.03 -47.21 -54.49
CA TYR A 11 -30.04 -46.93 -53.44
C TYR A 11 -30.01 -47.60 -52.07
N ALA A 12 -29.92 -46.78 -51.01
CA ALA A 12 -30.92 -46.73 -49.91
C ALA A 12 -30.78 -45.40 -49.14
N THR A 13 -31.92 -44.76 -48.93
CA THR A 13 -32.13 -43.51 -48.17
C THR A 13 -32.05 -43.75 -46.67
N GLU A 14 -31.27 -42.94 -45.94
CA GLU A 14 -31.53 -42.65 -44.52
C GLU A 14 -31.01 -41.24 -44.18
N ARG A 15 -31.94 -40.36 -43.79
CA ARG A 15 -31.63 -39.05 -43.19
C ARG A 15 -30.96 -39.30 -41.84
N ARG A 16 -29.75 -38.78 -41.64
CA ARG A 16 -29.22 -38.53 -40.29
C ARG A 16 -28.81 -37.06 -40.18
N GLU A 17 -29.55 -36.37 -39.33
CA GLU A 17 -29.17 -35.07 -38.78
C GLU A 17 -27.85 -35.23 -38.04
N THR A 18 -26.82 -34.53 -38.49
CA THR A 18 -25.59 -34.35 -37.74
C THR A 18 -25.83 -33.31 -36.65
N LYS A 19 -26.15 -33.79 -35.45
CA LYS A 19 -25.91 -33.03 -34.21
C LYS A 19 -24.40 -33.03 -33.97
N THR A 20 -23.76 -31.90 -34.21
CA THR A 20 -22.41 -31.63 -33.73
C THR A 20 -22.47 -31.49 -32.21
N THR A 21 -22.12 -32.55 -31.49
CA THR A 21 -21.93 -32.52 -30.05
C THR A 21 -20.66 -31.72 -29.76
N LEU A 22 -20.82 -30.47 -29.34
CA LEU A 22 -19.82 -29.76 -28.56
C LEU A 22 -19.58 -30.58 -27.29
N SER A 23 -18.43 -31.24 -27.20
CA SER A 23 -17.99 -31.86 -25.95
C SER A 23 -17.74 -30.73 -24.95
N PHE A 24 -18.69 -30.52 -24.05
CA PHE A 24 -18.43 -29.82 -22.79
C PHE A 24 -17.36 -30.64 -22.06
N MET A 25 -16.14 -30.11 -21.98
CA MET A 25 -15.22 -30.52 -20.92
C MET A 25 -15.89 -30.15 -19.60
N GLN A 26 -16.27 -31.17 -18.83
CA GLN A 26 -16.78 -31.01 -17.48
C GLN A 26 -15.74 -30.28 -16.62
N ARG A 27 -16.21 -29.22 -15.94
CA ARG A 27 -15.48 -28.47 -14.90
C ARG A 27 -15.46 -29.28 -13.60
N ASP A 28 -14.90 -30.48 -13.63
CA ASP A 28 -14.85 -31.37 -12.47
C ASP A 28 -13.39 -31.71 -12.19
N ASP A 29 -12.66 -30.78 -11.56
CA ASP A 29 -11.42 -31.05 -10.77
C ASP A 29 -10.86 -29.77 -10.09
N PHE A 30 -11.74 -28.87 -9.61
CA PHE A 30 -11.31 -27.78 -8.71
C PHE A 30 -11.69 -28.11 -7.26
N PRO A 31 -10.76 -28.03 -6.29
CA PRO A 31 -11.11 -28.23 -4.89
C PRO A 31 -12.12 -27.17 -4.45
N CYS A 32 -13.31 -27.63 -4.04
CA CYS A 32 -14.41 -26.79 -3.53
C CYS A 32 -13.96 -25.84 -2.38
N THR A 33 -12.85 -26.14 -1.72
CA THR A 33 -12.23 -25.34 -0.65
C THR A 33 -11.61 -24.02 -1.10
N CYS A 34 -11.00 -23.96 -2.30
CA CYS A 34 -10.34 -22.73 -2.79
C CYS A 34 -11.36 -21.64 -3.16
N LEU A 35 -12.55 -22.03 -3.64
CA LEU A 35 -13.63 -21.10 -3.93
C LEU A 35 -14.27 -20.56 -2.65
N LYS A 36 -14.45 -21.39 -1.63
CA LYS A 36 -14.99 -20.97 -0.31
C LYS A 36 -14.12 -19.90 0.37
N THR A 37 -12.80 -19.96 0.21
CA THR A 37 -11.91 -18.91 0.75
C THR A 37 -12.02 -17.59 -0.02
N MET A 38 -12.49 -17.61 -1.28
CA MET A 38 -12.72 -16.40 -2.08
C MET A 38 -14.03 -15.69 -1.79
N GLU A 39 -14.99 -16.38 -1.15
CA GLU A 39 -16.22 -15.78 -0.64
C GLU A 39 -15.95 -14.75 0.47
N LYS A 40 -14.81 -14.89 1.19
CA LYS A 40 -14.39 -13.92 2.22
C LYS A 40 -13.97 -12.57 1.62
N LEU A 41 -13.48 -12.53 0.38
CA LEU A 41 -13.05 -11.26 -0.23
C LEU A 41 -14.23 -10.32 -0.38
N ILE A 42 -14.02 -9.07 0.03
CA ILE A 42 -15.09 -8.08 -0.04
C ILE A 42 -15.43 -7.72 -1.48
N SER A 43 -14.47 -7.82 -2.40
CA SER A 43 -14.70 -7.67 -3.84
C SER A 43 -15.69 -8.68 -4.41
N SER A 44 -15.89 -9.83 -3.75
CA SER A 44 -16.85 -10.87 -4.17
C SER A 44 -18.28 -10.60 -3.66
N SER A 45 -18.45 -9.85 -2.57
CA SER A 45 -19.73 -9.76 -1.83
C SER A 45 -20.16 -8.33 -1.46
N TYR A 46 -19.44 -7.28 -1.85
CA TYR A 46 -19.72 -5.89 -1.41
C TYR A 46 -21.12 -5.34 -1.73
N LYS A 47 -21.86 -5.96 -2.66
CA LYS A 47 -23.24 -5.58 -3.01
C LYS A 47 -24.32 -6.27 -2.16
N GLU A 48 -23.92 -7.21 -1.31
CA GLU A 48 -24.85 -7.97 -0.47
C GLU A 48 -25.59 -7.06 0.52
N ARG A 49 -26.84 -7.45 0.81
CA ARG A 49 -27.69 -6.79 1.80
C ARG A 49 -28.36 -7.87 2.67
N PRO A 50 -28.51 -7.66 4.00
CA PRO A 50 -28.17 -6.46 4.77
C PRO A 50 -26.65 -6.23 4.94
N PHE A 51 -26.25 -5.01 5.31
CA PHE A 51 -24.84 -4.68 5.60
C PHE A 51 -24.33 -5.57 6.75
N PRO A 52 -23.20 -6.30 6.62
CA PRO A 52 -22.82 -7.28 7.62
C PRO A 52 -22.37 -6.62 8.93
N GLU A 53 -22.89 -7.11 10.07
CA GLU A 53 -22.60 -6.57 11.41
C GLU A 53 -21.10 -6.63 11.75
N THR A 54 -20.36 -7.60 11.21
CA THR A 54 -18.92 -7.77 11.42
C THR A 54 -18.08 -6.60 10.90
N TYR A 55 -18.60 -5.77 10.00
CA TYR A 55 -17.90 -4.57 9.47
C TYR A 55 -18.31 -3.28 10.18
N ILE A 56 -19.21 -3.34 11.18
CA ILE A 56 -19.68 -2.17 11.91
C ILE A 56 -18.69 -1.84 13.03
N PHE A 57 -17.98 -0.74 12.88
CA PHE A 57 -17.07 -0.23 13.90
C PHE A 57 -17.85 0.25 15.13
N PRO A 58 -17.27 0.14 16.34
CA PRO A 58 -17.85 0.72 17.54
C PRO A 58 -17.98 2.24 17.37
N PRO A 59 -18.99 2.89 17.99
CA PRO A 59 -19.34 4.29 17.69
C PRO A 59 -18.18 5.30 17.78
N ASP A 60 -17.24 5.08 18.69
CA ASP A 60 -16.05 5.90 18.93
C ASP A 60 -14.94 5.70 17.89
N ALA A 61 -14.93 4.56 17.19
CA ALA A 61 -13.94 4.23 16.15
C ALA A 61 -14.46 4.45 14.73
N ARG A 62 -15.73 4.85 14.56
CA ARG A 62 -16.32 5.14 13.25
C ARG A 62 -15.66 6.36 12.58
N PRO A 63 -15.81 6.51 11.24
CA PRO A 63 -15.28 7.66 10.53
C PRO A 63 -15.83 9.01 11.02
N GLY A 64 -16.99 9.02 11.70
CA GLY A 64 -17.64 10.26 12.13
C GLY A 64 -18.22 11.00 10.93
N LYS A 65 -17.80 12.24 10.69
CA LYS A 65 -18.21 13.00 9.50
C LYS A 65 -17.46 12.48 8.27
N LEU A 66 -18.19 11.87 7.32
CA LEU A 66 -17.62 11.33 6.09
C LEU A 66 -17.07 12.42 5.15
N ALA A 67 -17.78 13.53 5.05
CA ALA A 67 -17.29 14.72 4.36
C ALA A 67 -16.29 15.45 5.27
N VAL A 68 -15.05 14.94 5.29
CA VAL A 68 -13.92 15.68 5.83
C VAL A 68 -13.48 16.69 4.77
N PRO A 69 -13.34 17.98 5.09
CA PRO A 69 -12.84 18.95 4.14
C PRO A 69 -11.50 18.48 3.55
N LEU A 70 -11.38 18.52 2.23
CA LEU A 70 -10.10 18.37 1.59
C LEU A 70 -9.20 19.49 2.11
N CYS A 71 -8.05 19.10 2.66
CA CYS A 71 -7.12 20.06 3.20
C CYS A 71 -6.18 20.50 2.08
N ASN A 72 -6.43 21.70 1.55
CA ASN A 72 -5.53 22.35 0.59
C ASN A 72 -4.15 22.68 1.20
N ASN A 73 -3.94 22.41 2.49
CA ASN A 73 -2.72 22.76 3.22
C ASN A 73 -1.76 21.58 3.41
N ILE A 74 -2.08 20.36 2.95
CA ILE A 74 -1.05 19.31 2.94
C ILE A 74 0.06 19.76 1.99
N PRO A 75 1.32 19.85 2.45
CA PRO A 75 2.38 20.42 1.63
C PRO A 75 2.55 19.64 0.33
N VAL A 76 2.63 20.37 -0.78
CA VAL A 76 2.95 19.83 -2.10
C VAL A 76 4.35 20.33 -2.47
N ILE A 77 5.28 19.41 -2.66
CA ILE A 77 6.69 19.69 -2.88
C ILE A 77 7.04 19.38 -4.33
N ASP A 78 7.49 20.40 -5.05
CA ASP A 78 7.99 20.28 -6.41
C ASP A 78 9.47 19.84 -6.40
N LEU A 79 9.72 18.59 -6.79
CA LEU A 79 11.08 18.04 -6.87
C LEU A 79 11.81 18.40 -8.17
N GLY A 80 11.11 18.91 -9.18
CA GLY A 80 11.71 19.46 -10.40
C GLY A 80 12.33 20.84 -10.18
N GLY A 81 11.97 21.50 -9.08
CA GLY A 81 12.51 22.78 -8.65
C GLY A 81 12.03 23.94 -9.50
N GLY A 82 10.74 23.99 -9.83
CA GLY A 82 10.09 25.08 -10.56
C GLY A 82 9.98 26.41 -9.81
N ALA A 83 10.75 26.62 -8.74
CA ALA A 83 10.84 27.92 -8.09
C ALA A 83 11.67 28.86 -8.98
N GLU A 84 11.01 29.87 -9.56
CA GLU A 84 11.64 31.04 -10.19
C GLU A 84 12.57 31.81 -9.23
N GLU A 85 12.52 31.48 -7.92
CA GLU A 85 13.23 32.16 -6.82
C GLU A 85 14.62 31.58 -6.49
N ALA A 86 14.99 30.39 -6.99
CA ALA A 86 16.32 29.81 -6.75
C ALA A 86 17.23 30.07 -7.96
N SER A 87 18.08 31.10 -7.85
CA SER A 87 19.00 31.53 -8.91
C SER A 87 20.16 30.57 -9.19
N GLU A 88 20.45 29.64 -8.27
CA GLU A 88 21.53 28.64 -8.38
C GLU A 88 21.08 27.23 -7.96
N SER A 89 21.81 26.20 -8.38
CA SER A 89 21.45 24.79 -8.12
C SER A 89 21.51 24.39 -6.65
N ASP A 90 22.41 25.01 -5.88
CA ASP A 90 22.58 24.73 -4.45
C ASP A 90 21.40 25.30 -3.65
N ASP A 91 21.02 26.56 -3.91
CA ASP A 91 19.85 27.21 -3.31
C ASP A 91 18.56 26.42 -3.51
N ARG A 92 18.39 25.83 -4.71
CA ARG A 92 17.22 24.99 -5.03
C ARG A 92 17.18 23.72 -4.18
N ARG A 93 18.31 23.04 -4.02
CA ARG A 93 18.40 21.82 -3.23
C ARG A 93 18.10 22.11 -1.76
N THR A 94 18.68 23.18 -1.22
CA THR A 94 18.41 23.66 0.14
C THR A 94 16.96 24.05 0.34
N TYR A 95 16.33 24.70 -0.65
CA TYR A 95 14.91 25.01 -0.55
C TYR A 95 14.03 23.73 -0.49
N ILE A 96 14.29 22.75 -1.37
CA ILE A 96 13.52 21.50 -1.39
C ILE A 96 13.69 20.72 -0.08
N LEU A 97 14.92 20.58 0.44
CA LEU A 97 15.14 19.85 1.69
C LEU A 97 14.45 20.55 2.88
N GLU A 98 14.45 21.88 2.93
CA GLU A 98 13.74 22.62 3.98
C GLU A 98 12.23 22.40 3.94
N GLN A 99 11.63 22.39 2.75
CA GLN A 99 10.20 22.08 2.57
C GLN A 99 9.89 20.64 3.05
N ILE A 100 10.73 19.66 2.68
CA ILE A 100 10.55 18.26 3.09
C ILE A 100 10.63 18.14 4.62
N LEU A 101 11.63 18.77 5.25
CA LEU A 101 11.78 18.73 6.69
C LEU A 101 10.60 19.38 7.39
N LYS A 102 10.20 20.58 6.95
CA LYS A 102 9.08 21.30 7.55
C LYS A 102 7.78 20.49 7.45
N ALA A 103 7.48 19.93 6.27
CA ALA A 103 6.31 19.09 6.09
C ALA A 103 6.36 17.82 6.97
N SER A 104 7.53 17.19 7.05
CA SER A 104 7.76 16.00 7.90
C SER A 104 7.65 16.29 9.40
N GLN A 105 7.96 17.52 9.84
CA GLN A 105 7.83 17.97 11.24
C GLN A 105 6.41 18.39 11.60
N GLU A 106 5.72 19.10 10.70
CA GLU A 106 4.40 19.67 10.96
C GLU A 106 3.28 18.67 10.70
N PHE A 107 3.36 17.92 9.60
CA PHE A 107 2.32 17.00 9.14
C PHE A 107 2.75 15.53 9.20
N GLY A 108 4.05 15.23 9.05
CA GLY A 108 4.52 13.87 8.81
C GLY A 108 4.12 13.30 7.45
N PHE A 109 3.51 14.14 6.61
CA PHE A 109 2.94 13.85 5.29
C PHE A 109 3.21 15.01 4.34
N PHE A 110 3.44 14.70 3.07
CA PHE A 110 3.48 15.66 1.98
C PHE A 110 3.17 14.95 0.66
N GLN A 111 2.79 15.70 -0.36
CA GLN A 111 2.73 15.21 -1.74
C GLN A 111 3.97 15.68 -2.48
N VAL A 112 4.44 14.89 -3.43
CA VAL A 112 5.51 15.28 -4.35
C VAL A 112 4.98 15.31 -5.78
N ILE A 113 5.41 16.32 -6.53
CA ILE A 113 5.17 16.47 -7.97
C ILE A 113 6.52 16.66 -8.68
N ASN A 114 6.53 16.50 -10.00
CA ASN A 114 7.76 16.56 -10.81
C ASN A 114 8.89 15.65 -10.26
N HIS A 115 8.50 14.50 -9.69
CA HIS A 115 9.40 13.56 -9.03
C HIS A 115 10.20 12.67 -10.01
N GLY A 116 10.08 12.92 -11.32
CA GLY A 116 10.85 12.24 -12.37
C GLY A 116 10.32 10.86 -12.80
N ILE A 117 9.24 10.37 -12.19
CA ILE A 117 8.61 9.09 -12.59
C ILE A 117 7.61 9.36 -13.70
N SER A 118 7.65 8.55 -14.77
CA SER A 118 6.75 8.72 -15.91
C SER A 118 5.28 8.61 -15.52
N GLU A 119 4.48 9.63 -15.87
CA GLU A 119 3.02 9.64 -15.69
C GLU A 119 2.35 8.44 -16.35
N HIS A 120 2.84 8.05 -17.54
CA HIS A 120 2.36 6.87 -18.26
C HIS A 120 2.64 5.59 -17.45
N LEU A 121 3.83 5.44 -16.86
CA LEU A 121 4.13 4.28 -16.01
C LEU A 121 3.23 4.21 -14.78
N LEU A 122 3.01 5.33 -14.08
CA LEU A 122 2.12 5.38 -12.92
C LEU A 122 0.68 5.01 -13.30
N SER A 123 0.19 5.55 -14.42
CA SER A 123 -1.16 5.30 -14.93
C SER A 123 -1.36 3.84 -15.33
N GLU A 124 -0.39 3.27 -16.06
CA GLU A 124 -0.43 1.85 -16.46
C GLU A 124 -0.31 0.91 -15.26
N THR A 125 0.49 1.28 -14.26
CA THR A 125 0.62 0.52 -13.01
C THR A 125 -0.67 0.54 -12.21
N MET A 126 -1.34 1.69 -12.11
CA MET A 126 -2.67 1.76 -11.49
C MET A 126 -3.69 0.94 -12.27
N ARG A 127 -3.63 0.96 -13.61
CA ARG A 127 -4.51 0.16 -14.47
C ARG A 127 -4.31 -1.34 -14.26
N VAL A 128 -3.08 -1.83 -14.14
CA VAL A 128 -2.84 -3.27 -13.91
C VAL A 128 -3.32 -3.72 -12.52
N PHE A 129 -3.26 -2.84 -11.51
CA PHE A 129 -3.90 -3.11 -10.21
C PHE A 129 -5.41 -3.17 -10.34
N LYS A 130 -6.03 -2.26 -11.08
CA LYS A 130 -7.46 -2.29 -11.36
C LYS A 130 -7.88 -3.57 -12.08
N GLU A 131 -7.16 -3.95 -13.14
CA GLU A 131 -7.38 -5.21 -13.87
C GLU A 131 -7.28 -6.42 -12.92
N PHE A 132 -6.27 -6.46 -12.04
CA PHE A 132 -6.11 -7.52 -11.06
C PHE A 132 -7.33 -7.66 -10.13
N PHE A 133 -7.85 -6.57 -9.57
CA PHE A 133 -8.94 -6.63 -8.60
C PHE A 133 -10.31 -6.79 -9.26
N GLU A 134 -10.59 -6.03 -10.32
CA GLU A 134 -11.92 -5.90 -10.92
C GLU A 134 -12.17 -6.86 -12.09
N GLU A 135 -11.16 -7.20 -12.89
CA GLU A 135 -11.33 -7.93 -14.15
C GLU A 135 -10.83 -9.38 -14.07
N LEU A 136 -9.81 -9.65 -13.25
CA LEU A 136 -9.21 -10.97 -13.16
C LEU A 136 -10.20 -12.00 -12.54
N PRO A 137 -10.37 -13.20 -13.14
CA PRO A 137 -11.24 -14.23 -12.61
C PRO A 137 -10.87 -14.65 -11.18
N ALA A 138 -11.88 -15.05 -10.40
CA ALA A 138 -11.68 -15.53 -9.03
C ALA A 138 -10.71 -16.71 -8.94
N GLU A 139 -10.72 -17.61 -9.95
CA GLU A 139 -9.83 -18.77 -10.04
C GLU A 139 -8.34 -18.37 -10.03
N ASP A 140 -7.99 -17.32 -10.78
CA ASP A 140 -6.62 -16.82 -10.86
C ASP A 140 -6.20 -16.15 -9.54
N LYS A 141 -7.11 -15.41 -8.90
CA LYS A 141 -6.90 -14.79 -7.58
C LYS A 141 -6.82 -15.81 -6.43
N ALA A 142 -7.53 -16.94 -6.53
CA ALA A 142 -7.60 -17.94 -5.46
C ALA A 142 -6.23 -18.52 -5.10
N SER A 143 -5.35 -18.69 -6.08
CA SER A 143 -3.98 -19.17 -5.87
C SER A 143 -3.12 -18.25 -4.99
N LEU A 144 -3.44 -16.96 -5.00
CA LEU A 144 -2.75 -15.92 -4.23
C LEU A 144 -3.36 -15.76 -2.84
N TYR A 145 -4.61 -16.16 -2.63
CA TYR A 145 -5.26 -16.00 -1.34
C TYR A 145 -4.50 -16.72 -0.24
N SER A 146 -4.29 -16.03 0.89
CA SER A 146 -3.76 -16.65 2.09
C SER A 146 -3.95 -15.78 3.32
N GLU A 147 -4.44 -16.42 4.38
CA GLU A 147 -4.47 -15.86 5.72
C GLU A 147 -3.13 -16.05 6.45
N ASP A 148 -2.16 -16.82 5.92
CA ASP A 148 -0.83 -16.93 6.54
C ASP A 148 -0.06 -15.62 6.40
N PRO A 149 0.24 -14.90 7.50
CA PRO A 149 0.95 -13.63 7.44
C PRO A 149 2.40 -13.77 6.94
N ASN A 150 2.97 -14.99 6.95
CA ASN A 150 4.33 -15.27 6.51
C ASN A 150 4.43 -15.57 5.01
N LYS A 151 3.31 -15.75 4.29
CA LYS A 151 3.33 -15.95 2.84
C LYS A 151 3.81 -14.68 2.15
N SER A 152 4.93 -14.77 1.43
CA SER A 152 5.61 -13.61 0.82
C SER A 152 4.73 -12.82 -0.14
N CYS A 153 3.94 -13.49 -0.97
CA CYS A 153 2.94 -12.87 -1.83
C CYS A 153 1.56 -13.42 -1.46
N ARG A 154 0.67 -12.55 -1.00
CA ARG A 154 -0.66 -12.96 -0.59
C ARG A 154 -1.72 -11.92 -0.90
N LEU A 155 -2.86 -12.42 -1.35
CA LEU A 155 -4.14 -11.73 -1.37
C LEU A 155 -4.88 -12.07 -0.08
N PHE A 156 -5.44 -11.08 0.59
CA PHE A 156 -6.26 -11.28 1.78
C PHE A 156 -7.31 -10.18 1.87
N THR A 157 -8.24 -10.33 2.80
CA THR A 157 -9.26 -9.31 3.09
C THR A 157 -9.18 -8.87 4.55
N SER A 158 -9.76 -7.71 4.85
CA SER A 158 -9.74 -7.09 6.17
C SER A 158 -8.32 -6.78 6.68
N SER A 159 -7.88 -7.40 7.79
CA SER A 159 -6.62 -7.10 8.45
C SER A 159 -5.46 -7.95 7.94
N SER A 160 -4.24 -7.43 8.10
CA SER A 160 -3.03 -8.18 7.78
C SER A 160 -2.60 -9.16 8.89
N THR A 161 -3.35 -9.30 9.97
CA THR A 161 -3.03 -10.17 11.12
C THR A 161 -3.07 -11.66 10.78
N GLY A 162 -3.82 -12.05 9.75
CA GLY A 162 -3.93 -13.45 9.33
C GLY A 162 -4.89 -14.29 10.16
N ASN A 163 -5.83 -13.64 10.85
CA ASN A 163 -6.86 -14.31 11.66
C ASN A 163 -8.24 -13.67 11.41
N TYR A 164 -8.71 -13.73 10.16
CA TYR A 164 -9.96 -13.07 9.74
C TYR A 164 -11.14 -13.46 10.62
N ASP A 165 -11.31 -14.76 10.88
CA ASP A 165 -12.45 -15.28 11.67
C ASP A 165 -12.40 -14.90 13.16
N GLY A 166 -11.25 -14.42 13.65
CA GLY A 166 -11.08 -13.96 15.03
C GLY A 166 -10.94 -12.44 15.17
N GLU A 167 -11.24 -11.67 14.13
CA GLU A 167 -11.27 -10.20 14.20
C GLU A 167 -12.52 -9.71 14.95
N ASP A 168 -12.33 -8.80 15.91
CA ASP A 168 -13.45 -8.13 16.60
C ASP A 168 -14.30 -7.32 15.63
N VAL A 169 -13.66 -6.67 14.65
CA VAL A 169 -14.29 -5.91 13.58
C VAL A 169 -13.49 -6.05 12.30
N HIS A 170 -14.19 -6.30 11.21
CA HIS A 170 -13.62 -6.42 9.87
C HIS A 170 -13.47 -5.04 9.23
N ILE A 171 -12.42 -4.93 8.42
CA ILE A 171 -12.03 -3.73 7.68
C ILE A 171 -12.49 -3.86 6.23
N TRP A 172 -13.06 -2.80 5.65
CA TRP A 172 -13.65 -2.80 4.31
C TRP A 172 -12.60 -2.73 3.19
N ARG A 173 -11.78 -3.78 3.04
CA ARG A 173 -10.61 -3.78 2.17
C ARG A 173 -10.19 -5.18 1.73
N ASP A 174 -9.89 -5.34 0.45
CA ASP A 174 -9.03 -6.42 -0.04
C ASP A 174 -7.61 -5.90 -0.30
N CYS A 175 -6.61 -6.74 -0.08
CA CYS A 175 -5.22 -6.34 -0.15
C CYS A 175 -4.34 -7.41 -0.81
N LEU A 176 -3.61 -7.02 -1.84
CA LEU A 176 -2.51 -7.79 -2.41
C LEU A 176 -1.19 -7.25 -1.86
N LYS A 177 -0.41 -8.11 -1.22
CA LYS A 177 0.84 -7.71 -0.55
C LYS A 177 1.99 -8.61 -0.96
N HIS A 178 3.10 -8.03 -1.37
CA HIS A 178 4.33 -8.76 -1.70
C HIS A 178 5.58 -7.87 -1.63
N PRO A 179 6.78 -8.43 -1.42
CA PRO A 179 8.03 -7.66 -1.50
C PRO A 179 8.24 -7.18 -2.93
N CYS A 180 8.84 -6.00 -3.11
CA CYS A 180 9.05 -5.41 -4.42
C CYS A 180 10.42 -4.76 -4.64
N HIS A 181 11.32 -4.81 -3.64
CA HIS A 181 12.73 -4.48 -3.80
C HIS A 181 13.57 -5.24 -2.76
N PRO A 182 14.75 -5.78 -3.12
CA PRO A 182 15.37 -5.77 -4.47
C PRO A 182 14.65 -6.70 -5.46
N LEU A 183 14.59 -6.32 -6.74
CA LEU A 183 13.71 -6.95 -7.73
C LEU A 183 14.06 -8.42 -8.03
N GLU A 184 15.34 -8.72 -8.10
CA GLU A 184 15.93 -10.03 -8.35
C GLU A 184 15.49 -11.07 -7.31
N GLU A 185 15.28 -10.64 -6.07
CA GLU A 185 14.79 -11.48 -4.98
C GLU A 185 13.27 -11.54 -4.92
N CYS A 186 12.56 -10.60 -5.53
CA CYS A 186 11.11 -10.46 -5.36
C CYS A 186 10.29 -11.05 -6.51
N LYS A 187 10.74 -10.90 -7.77
CA LYS A 187 9.92 -11.15 -8.96
C LYS A 187 9.33 -12.55 -9.05
N HIS A 188 10.01 -13.56 -8.51
CA HIS A 188 9.60 -14.95 -8.60
C HIS A 188 8.36 -15.28 -7.75
N VAL A 189 7.98 -14.44 -6.78
CA VAL A 189 6.77 -14.66 -5.95
C VAL A 189 5.55 -13.86 -6.42
N TRP A 190 5.70 -13.00 -7.42
CA TRP A 190 4.63 -12.08 -7.84
C TRP A 190 3.50 -12.78 -8.61
N PRO A 191 2.32 -12.13 -8.70
CA PRO A 191 1.26 -12.56 -9.59
C PRO A 191 1.77 -12.73 -11.03
N GLN A 192 1.42 -13.87 -11.64
CA GLN A 192 1.68 -14.14 -13.06
C GLN A 192 0.61 -13.52 -13.97
N LYS A 193 -0.52 -13.10 -13.38
CA LYS A 193 -1.64 -12.46 -14.05
C LYS A 193 -2.04 -11.18 -13.28
N PRO A 194 -2.38 -10.09 -13.97
CA PRO A 194 -2.28 -9.88 -15.42
C PRO A 194 -0.86 -10.08 -15.98
N ILE A 195 -0.71 -10.46 -17.25
CA ILE A 195 0.60 -10.80 -17.85
C ILE A 195 1.60 -9.62 -17.72
N ARG A 196 1.09 -8.39 -17.77
CA ARG A 196 1.88 -7.16 -17.67
C ARG A 196 2.24 -6.77 -16.23
N TYR A 197 1.75 -7.48 -15.22
CA TYR A 197 1.95 -7.14 -13.80
C TYR A 197 3.44 -7.06 -13.47
N GLY A 198 4.21 -8.11 -13.76
CA GLY A 198 5.62 -8.16 -13.36
C GLY A 198 6.51 -7.13 -14.07
N GLU A 199 6.18 -6.75 -15.29
CA GLU A 199 6.89 -5.70 -16.03
C GLU A 199 6.59 -4.32 -15.44
N LEU A 200 5.31 -3.95 -15.37
CA LEU A 200 4.87 -2.62 -14.94
C LEU A 200 5.19 -2.37 -13.46
N VAL A 201 4.84 -3.31 -12.58
CA VAL A 201 5.11 -3.19 -11.14
C VAL A 201 6.61 -3.21 -10.89
N GLY A 202 7.38 -4.00 -11.66
CA GLY A 202 8.84 -3.98 -11.58
C GLY A 202 9.45 -2.63 -11.92
N ALA A 203 9.07 -2.05 -13.07
CA ALA A 203 9.55 -0.74 -13.48
C ALA A 203 9.13 0.37 -12.50
N CYS A 204 7.88 0.32 -12.02
CA CYS A 204 7.37 1.28 -11.03
C CYS A 204 8.12 1.15 -9.70
N SER A 205 8.32 -0.06 -9.18
CA SER A 205 9.05 -0.30 -7.94
C SER A 205 10.49 0.21 -8.00
N THR A 206 11.20 0.03 -9.12
CA THR A 206 12.55 0.60 -9.27
C THR A 206 12.54 2.11 -9.15
N GLN A 207 11.68 2.80 -9.91
CA GLN A 207 11.63 4.26 -9.91
C GLN A 207 11.15 4.82 -8.56
N VAL A 208 10.20 4.15 -7.90
CA VAL A 208 9.76 4.53 -6.55
C VAL A 208 10.88 4.32 -5.52
N LYS A 209 11.69 3.27 -5.64
CA LYS A 209 12.86 3.07 -4.76
C LYS A 209 13.91 4.15 -4.96
N GLU A 210 14.18 4.55 -6.19
CA GLU A 210 15.11 5.65 -6.50
C GLU A 210 14.60 6.96 -5.91
N LEU A 211 13.33 7.29 -6.12
CA LEU A 211 12.67 8.46 -5.51
C LEU A 211 12.76 8.44 -3.98
N ALA A 212 12.44 7.31 -3.35
CA ALA A 212 12.52 7.18 -1.90
C ALA A 212 13.96 7.37 -1.38
N SER A 213 14.95 6.84 -2.10
CA SER A 213 16.37 7.03 -1.76
C SER A 213 16.75 8.52 -1.86
N ASN A 214 16.32 9.23 -2.91
CA ASN A 214 16.58 10.66 -3.06
C ASN A 214 15.95 11.49 -1.94
N ILE A 215 14.70 11.18 -1.55
CA ILE A 215 14.02 11.84 -0.43
C ILE A 215 14.76 11.60 0.89
N LEU A 216 15.20 10.36 1.14
CA LEU A 216 15.97 10.03 2.33
C LEU A 216 17.33 10.74 2.38
N GLU A 217 18.01 10.92 1.25
CA GLU A 217 19.25 11.72 1.18
C GLU A 217 18.98 13.19 1.54
N LEU A 218 17.91 13.79 1.00
CA LEU A 218 17.51 15.18 1.34
C LEU A 218 17.17 15.32 2.83
N ILE A 219 16.47 14.33 3.40
CA ILE A 219 16.17 14.30 4.84
C ILE A 219 17.46 14.15 5.65
N GLY A 220 18.36 13.27 5.26
CA GLY A 220 19.63 13.03 5.95
C GLY A 220 20.53 14.26 5.97
N GLU A 221 20.63 14.94 4.82
CA GLU A 221 21.33 16.20 4.66
C GLU A 221 20.71 17.29 5.55
N GLY A 222 19.41 17.50 5.47
CA GLY A 222 18.72 18.51 6.27
C GLY A 222 18.74 18.25 7.78
N LEU A 223 18.77 16.98 8.20
CA LEU A 223 18.96 16.62 9.61
C LEU A 223 20.42 16.77 10.06
N GLY A 224 21.39 16.87 9.13
CA GLY A 224 22.81 16.92 9.44
C GLY A 224 23.38 15.58 9.92
N VAL A 225 22.77 14.45 9.53
CA VAL A 225 23.26 13.10 9.90
C VAL A 225 24.27 12.55 8.88
N GLY A 226 24.50 13.26 7.79
CA GLY A 226 25.48 12.93 6.75
C GLY A 226 24.90 12.19 5.55
N ALA A 227 25.58 12.31 4.41
CA ALA A 227 25.19 11.65 3.17
C ALA A 227 25.25 10.13 3.32
N GLY A 228 24.29 9.43 2.73
CA GLY A 228 24.23 7.97 2.76
C GLY A 228 23.81 7.36 4.10
N TYR A 229 23.42 8.16 5.10
CA TYR A 229 23.03 7.65 6.42
C TYR A 229 21.93 6.57 6.36
N PHE A 230 20.95 6.74 5.47
CA PHE A 230 19.80 5.83 5.34
C PHE A 230 19.99 4.72 4.31
N ARG A 231 21.19 4.51 3.78
CA ARG A 231 21.46 3.46 2.78
C ARG A 231 21.46 2.06 3.42
N ASP A 232 21.61 1.06 2.55
CA ASP A 232 21.81 -0.33 2.95
C ASP A 232 20.71 -0.82 3.90
N GLU A 233 21.09 -1.37 5.05
CA GLU A 233 20.17 -2.03 5.99
C GLU A 233 18.98 -1.18 6.45
N LEU A 234 19.04 0.15 6.34
CA LEU A 234 17.92 1.02 6.75
C LEU A 234 16.83 1.18 5.69
N SER A 235 17.16 0.99 4.40
CA SER A 235 16.22 1.27 3.30
C SER A 235 16.30 0.31 2.12
N GLN A 236 17.07 -0.78 2.22
CA GLN A 236 17.26 -1.73 1.12
C GLN A 236 15.97 -2.47 0.75
N GLN A 237 15.11 -2.75 1.73
CA GLN A 237 13.90 -3.53 1.51
C GLN A 237 12.71 -2.63 1.18
N MET A 238 11.88 -3.07 0.24
CA MET A 238 10.61 -2.41 -0.05
C MET A 238 9.48 -3.43 -0.19
N LEU A 239 8.36 -3.13 0.48
CA LEU A 239 7.16 -3.94 0.45
C LEU A 239 6.05 -3.19 -0.29
N LEU A 240 5.34 -3.87 -1.17
CA LEU A 240 4.17 -3.33 -1.84
C LEU A 240 2.90 -3.84 -1.15
N SER A 241 1.98 -2.94 -0.84
CA SER A 241 0.60 -3.25 -0.44
C SER A 241 -0.36 -2.52 -1.36
N VAL A 242 -1.02 -3.27 -2.24
CA VAL A 242 -2.08 -2.75 -3.11
C VAL A 242 -3.41 -2.98 -2.40
N ASN A 243 -4.09 -1.89 -2.06
CA ASN A 243 -5.33 -1.90 -1.31
C ASN A 243 -6.49 -1.57 -2.25
N TYR A 244 -7.51 -2.43 -2.26
CA TYR A 244 -8.75 -2.25 -2.99
C TYR A 244 -9.91 -2.07 -2.00
N TYR A 245 -10.62 -0.95 -2.15
CA TYR A 245 -11.78 -0.60 -1.34
C TYR A 245 -13.00 -0.54 -2.27
N PRO A 246 -13.84 -1.59 -2.33
CA PRO A 246 -15.06 -1.56 -3.12
C PRO A 246 -16.04 -0.49 -2.60
N PRO A 247 -17.01 -0.02 -3.42
CA PRO A 247 -18.09 0.82 -2.94
C PRO A 247 -18.78 0.21 -1.72
N CYS A 248 -18.97 1.02 -0.68
CA CYS A 248 -19.52 0.61 0.61
C CYS A 248 -20.97 1.10 0.75
N PRO A 249 -21.97 0.22 0.99
CA PRO A 249 -23.35 0.65 1.19
C PRO A 249 -23.55 1.56 2.40
N GLU A 250 -22.76 1.36 3.47
CA GLU A 250 -22.86 2.09 4.74
C GLU A 250 -21.50 2.67 5.15
N PRO A 251 -20.93 3.63 4.40
CA PRO A 251 -19.56 4.11 4.62
C PRO A 251 -19.39 4.79 5.99
N SER A 252 -20.49 5.23 6.63
CA SER A 252 -20.47 5.85 7.96
C SER A 252 -20.22 4.86 9.10
N LEU A 253 -20.37 3.56 8.84
CA LEU A 253 -20.28 2.50 9.85
C LEU A 253 -18.95 1.76 9.81
N THR A 254 -18.15 1.92 8.76
CA THR A 254 -16.92 1.13 8.55
C THR A 254 -15.73 2.00 8.13
N LEU A 255 -14.55 1.38 8.05
CA LEU A 255 -13.32 1.98 7.55
C LEU A 255 -12.63 1.04 6.57
N GLY A 256 -11.98 1.62 5.56
CA GLY A 256 -11.09 0.88 4.66
C GLY A 256 -9.75 0.57 5.32
N LEU A 257 -9.25 1.47 6.16
CA LEU A 257 -8.15 1.22 7.08
C LEU A 257 -8.39 2.01 8.38
N PRO A 258 -8.24 1.40 9.56
CA PRO A 258 -8.37 2.10 10.82
C PRO A 258 -7.22 3.07 11.06
N LYS A 259 -7.35 3.88 12.11
CA LYS A 259 -6.28 4.78 12.60
C LYS A 259 -5.00 3.97 12.88
N HIS A 260 -3.90 4.36 12.24
CA HIS A 260 -2.58 3.77 12.48
C HIS A 260 -1.46 4.76 12.12
N CYS A 261 -0.23 4.40 12.50
CA CYS A 261 0.98 4.97 11.91
C CYS A 261 1.79 3.83 11.29
N ASP A 262 2.65 4.19 10.35
CA ASP A 262 3.42 3.24 9.55
C ASP A 262 4.64 2.71 10.30
N PRO A 263 4.88 1.39 10.33
CA PRO A 263 5.98 0.79 11.09
C PRO A 263 7.35 0.95 10.44
N ASN A 264 7.41 1.39 9.19
CA ASN A 264 8.60 1.43 8.33
C ASN A 264 9.37 2.77 8.44
N LEU A 265 10.31 3.02 7.53
CA LEU A 265 11.11 4.24 7.50
C LEU A 265 10.33 5.39 6.85
N ILE A 266 9.97 5.23 5.57
CA ILE A 266 9.05 6.11 4.84
C ILE A 266 8.15 5.28 3.93
N THR A 267 6.97 5.81 3.62
CA THR A 267 6.02 5.22 2.67
C THR A 267 5.86 6.16 1.49
N ILE A 268 5.87 5.61 0.28
CA ILE A 268 5.46 6.30 -0.95
C ILE A 268 4.13 5.69 -1.39
N LEU A 269 3.09 6.51 -1.52
CA LEU A 269 1.76 6.06 -1.86
C LEU A 269 1.38 6.57 -3.25
N LEU A 270 1.13 5.63 -4.16
CA LEU A 270 0.42 5.89 -5.40
C LEU A 270 -1.07 5.66 -5.15
N GLN A 271 -1.88 6.71 -5.30
CA GLN A 271 -3.33 6.63 -5.15
C GLN A 271 -4.02 7.00 -6.47
N GLY A 272 -5.16 6.36 -6.75
CA GLY A 272 -6.02 6.79 -7.85
C GLY A 272 -6.80 8.06 -7.51
N ASP A 273 -7.73 8.44 -8.37
CA ASP A 273 -8.44 9.73 -8.29
C ASP A 273 -9.58 9.77 -7.25
N VAL A 274 -9.79 8.67 -6.52
CA VAL A 274 -10.86 8.55 -5.53
C VAL A 274 -10.33 8.91 -4.13
N ASN A 275 -10.96 9.90 -3.51
CA ASN A 275 -10.69 10.34 -2.15
C ASN A 275 -10.84 9.20 -1.13
N GLY A 276 -10.03 9.23 -0.08
CA GLY A 276 -10.19 8.28 1.04
C GLY A 276 -9.10 8.35 2.10
N LEU A 277 -7.89 8.79 1.75
CA LEU A 277 -6.82 8.98 2.73
C LEU A 277 -7.15 10.18 3.63
N GLN A 278 -7.03 9.98 4.94
CA GLN A 278 -7.15 11.03 5.93
C GLN A 278 -5.96 10.99 6.90
N VAL A 279 -5.41 12.15 7.22
CA VAL A 279 -4.33 12.33 8.19
C VAL A 279 -4.89 13.01 9.43
N PHE A 280 -4.44 12.62 10.61
CA PHE A 280 -4.85 13.25 11.87
C PHE A 280 -3.85 14.35 12.23
N LYS A 281 -4.33 15.58 12.38
CA LYS A 281 -3.52 16.75 12.71
C LYS A 281 -4.30 17.68 13.64
N ASP A 282 -3.64 18.14 14.70
CA ASP A 282 -4.18 19.11 15.66
C ASP A 282 -5.57 18.75 16.23
N GLY A 283 -5.82 17.45 16.44
CA GLY A 283 -7.08 16.95 16.99
C GLY A 283 -8.17 16.67 15.95
N GLU A 284 -7.90 16.93 14.66
CA GLU A 284 -8.87 16.77 13.58
C GLU A 284 -8.35 15.85 12.47
N TRP A 285 -9.29 15.16 11.82
CA TRP A 285 -9.01 14.44 10.58
C TRP A 285 -9.05 15.41 9.41
N ILE A 286 -8.04 15.36 8.55
CA ILE A 286 -7.94 16.13 7.31
C ILE A 286 -7.85 15.19 6.10
N GLY A 287 -8.61 15.48 5.03
CA GLY A 287 -8.55 14.70 3.80
C GLY A 287 -7.34 15.05 2.95
N VAL A 288 -6.71 14.05 2.36
CA VAL A 288 -5.63 14.23 1.37
C VAL A 288 -6.24 14.16 -0.01
N GLU A 289 -6.26 15.29 -0.72
CA GLU A 289 -6.73 15.35 -2.11
C GLU A 289 -5.76 14.61 -3.03
N PRO A 290 -6.23 13.62 -3.82
CA PRO A 290 -5.44 13.00 -4.88
C PRO A 290 -5.15 14.02 -5.98
N LEU A 291 -3.90 14.47 -6.07
CA LEU A 291 -3.45 15.30 -7.18
C LEU A 291 -3.02 14.41 -8.35
N PRO A 292 -3.37 14.77 -9.61
CA PRO A 292 -2.96 14.00 -10.78
C PRO A 292 -1.46 13.75 -10.79
N HIS A 293 -1.08 12.48 -10.93
CA HIS A 293 0.30 12.01 -11.01
C HIS A 293 1.18 12.31 -9.78
N ALA A 294 0.65 12.90 -8.71
CA ALA A 294 1.41 13.11 -7.48
C ALA A 294 1.55 11.80 -6.69
N LEU A 295 2.61 11.73 -5.89
CA LEU A 295 2.81 10.66 -4.92
C LEU A 295 2.74 11.25 -3.52
N VAL A 296 2.03 10.57 -2.61
CA VAL A 296 2.03 10.95 -1.20
C VAL A 296 3.22 10.29 -0.52
N VAL A 297 3.91 11.04 0.33
CA VAL A 297 5.04 10.56 1.13
C VAL A 297 4.71 10.77 2.59
N ASN A 298 4.92 9.75 3.41
CA ASN A 298 4.79 9.89 4.85
C ASN A 298 5.91 9.23 5.64
N VAL A 299 6.17 9.83 6.79
CA VAL A 299 7.18 9.41 7.75
C VAL A 299 6.65 8.22 8.56
N GLY A 300 7.42 7.14 8.61
CA GLY A 300 7.12 6.00 9.48
C GLY A 300 7.81 6.11 10.84
N TYR A 301 7.47 5.20 11.75
CA TYR A 301 8.00 5.18 13.11
C TYR A 301 9.53 5.11 13.15
N GLN A 302 10.17 4.39 12.23
CA GLN A 302 11.63 4.24 12.29
C GLN A 302 12.33 5.58 12.04
N LEU A 303 11.82 6.39 11.10
CA LEU A 303 12.40 7.70 10.83
C LEU A 303 12.09 8.71 11.96
N GLN A 304 10.92 8.62 12.60
CA GLN A 304 10.65 9.39 13.82
C GLN A 304 11.65 9.05 14.94
N ILE A 305 11.97 7.78 15.13
CA ILE A 305 12.89 7.33 16.18
C ILE A 305 14.32 7.77 15.87
N ILE A 306 14.79 7.53 14.64
CA ILE A 306 16.13 7.94 14.18
C ILE A 306 16.31 9.45 14.27
N SER A 307 15.28 10.22 13.92
CA SER A 307 15.31 11.69 14.02
C SER A 307 15.17 12.21 15.46
N ASN A 308 15.15 11.33 16.46
CA ASN A 308 14.91 11.63 17.87
C ASN A 308 13.63 12.46 18.09
N GLY A 309 12.56 12.15 17.37
CA GLY A 309 11.26 12.84 17.47
C GLY A 309 11.17 14.17 16.71
N LYS A 310 12.21 14.57 15.97
CA LYS A 310 12.11 15.77 15.11
C LYS A 310 11.09 15.58 14.00
N LEU A 311 11.10 14.43 13.32
CA LEU A 311 10.12 14.10 12.28
C LEU A 311 8.99 13.27 12.87
N LYS A 312 7.75 13.50 12.44
CA LYS A 312 6.57 12.86 13.03
C LYS A 312 6.01 11.77 12.14
N SER A 313 5.79 10.59 12.68
CA SER A 313 4.95 9.58 12.05
C SER A 313 3.50 9.85 12.40
N ALA A 314 2.77 10.44 11.45
CA ALA A 314 1.41 10.89 11.70
C ALA A 314 0.40 9.75 11.63
N GLU A 315 -0.59 9.83 12.51
CA GLU A 315 -1.73 8.93 12.48
C GLU A 315 -2.55 9.21 11.22
N HIS A 316 -2.92 8.15 10.51
CA HIS A 316 -3.71 8.25 9.29
C HIS A 316 -4.68 7.07 9.19
N ARG A 317 -5.68 7.21 8.32
CA ARG A 317 -6.70 6.19 8.06
C ARG A 317 -7.18 6.25 6.61
N ALA A 318 -7.91 5.23 6.17
CA ALA A 318 -8.62 5.26 4.89
C ALA A 318 -10.13 5.09 5.13
N VAL A 319 -10.92 6.08 4.69
CA VAL A 319 -12.38 6.01 4.68
C VAL A 319 -12.89 5.43 3.36
N THR A 320 -14.09 4.87 3.40
CA THR A 320 -14.78 4.36 2.21
C THR A 320 -15.83 5.35 1.72
N ASN A 321 -16.37 5.08 0.53
CA ASN A 321 -17.47 5.83 -0.05
C ASN A 321 -18.47 4.85 -0.68
N SER A 322 -19.68 5.32 -0.99
CA SER A 322 -20.76 4.46 -1.52
C SER A 322 -20.85 4.39 -3.04
N SER A 323 -20.05 5.16 -3.76
CA SER A 323 -20.23 5.39 -5.20
C SER A 323 -19.18 4.69 -6.06
N GLU A 324 -17.91 4.76 -5.66
CA GLU A 324 -16.77 4.39 -6.49
C GLU A 324 -15.75 3.55 -5.71
N ALA A 325 -15.17 2.55 -6.39
CA ALA A 325 -14.07 1.78 -5.84
C ALA A 325 -12.81 2.63 -5.75
N ARG A 326 -12.03 2.47 -4.68
CA ARG A 326 -10.73 3.12 -4.52
C ARG A 326 -9.61 2.09 -4.57
N ILE A 327 -8.54 2.41 -5.29
CA ILE A 327 -7.28 1.66 -5.27
C ILE A 327 -6.15 2.56 -4.80
N SER A 328 -5.28 2.03 -3.94
CA SER A 328 -4.03 2.68 -3.58
C SER A 328 -2.91 1.66 -3.34
N ALA A 329 -1.72 1.96 -3.87
CA ALA A 329 -0.52 1.16 -3.73
C ALA A 329 0.49 1.86 -2.81
N GLY A 330 0.70 1.29 -1.61
CA GLY A 330 1.70 1.74 -0.66
C GLY A 330 3.01 0.99 -0.87
N PHE A 331 4.09 1.73 -1.11
CA PHE A 331 5.46 1.25 -1.19
C PHE A 331 6.17 1.60 0.11
N PHE A 332 6.34 0.61 0.98
CA PHE A 332 6.91 0.77 2.31
C PHE A 332 8.39 0.51 2.25
N VAL A 333 9.21 1.55 2.46
CA VAL A 333 10.67 1.42 2.55
C VAL A 333 11.05 1.06 3.98
N MET A 334 11.65 -0.12 4.14
CA MET A 334 11.81 -0.77 5.44
C MET A 334 13.29 -1.05 5.74
N PRO A 335 13.69 -0.96 7.02
CA PRO A 335 14.94 -1.55 7.46
C PRO A 335 14.91 -3.08 7.36
N SER A 336 16.08 -3.69 7.24
CA SER A 336 16.29 -5.13 7.44
C SER A 336 15.94 -5.52 8.87
N ASN A 337 15.47 -6.76 9.08
CA ASN A 337 15.01 -7.26 10.38
C ASN A 337 16.03 -7.09 11.52
N ASP A 338 17.31 -7.31 11.25
CA ASP A 338 18.38 -7.23 12.26
C ASP A 338 19.00 -5.83 12.38
N CYS A 339 18.56 -4.87 11.56
CA CYS A 339 19.05 -3.50 11.57
C CYS A 339 18.83 -2.85 12.94
N LEU A 340 19.88 -2.22 13.47
CA LEU A 340 19.80 -1.43 14.70
C LEU A 340 19.13 -0.09 14.42
N ILE A 341 18.00 0.14 15.06
CA ILE A 341 17.28 1.42 15.02
C ILE A 341 17.51 2.15 16.33
N GLU A 342 18.07 3.36 16.25
CA GLU A 342 18.30 4.24 17.39
C GLU A 342 18.33 5.71 16.96
N PRO A 343 18.12 6.67 17.89
CA PRO A 343 18.28 8.07 17.57
C PRO A 343 19.69 8.39 17.08
N ALA A 344 19.80 9.11 15.96
CA ALA A 344 21.10 9.49 15.41
C ALA A 344 21.87 10.37 16.40
N ALA A 345 23.11 10.00 16.71
CA ALA A 345 23.92 10.68 17.71
C ALA A 345 24.07 12.19 17.45
N ALA A 346 24.16 12.61 16.18
CA ALA A 346 24.23 14.01 15.76
C ALA A 346 22.99 14.84 16.16
N LEU A 347 21.85 14.19 16.42
CA LEU A 347 20.59 14.84 16.78
C LEU A 347 20.33 14.90 18.28
N ILE A 348 21.19 14.29 19.09
CA ILE A 348 21.09 14.27 20.55
C ILE A 348 21.99 15.37 21.12
N ASN A 349 21.41 16.28 21.91
CA ASN A 349 22.16 17.32 22.61
C ASN A 349 21.36 17.83 23.83
N ALA A 350 21.90 18.81 24.56
CA ALA A 350 21.24 19.36 25.74
C ALA A 350 19.83 19.94 25.48
N SER A 351 19.58 20.44 24.26
CA SER A 351 18.27 20.98 23.85
C SER A 351 17.34 19.93 23.25
N ASN A 352 17.88 18.77 22.82
CA ASN A 352 17.12 17.64 22.30
C ASN A 352 17.66 16.34 22.92
N PRO A 353 17.35 16.06 24.20
CA PRO A 353 17.84 14.86 24.88
C PRO A 353 17.30 13.59 24.20
N GLN A 354 18.00 12.48 24.37
CA GLN A 354 17.61 11.20 23.78
C GLN A 354 16.21 10.78 24.28
N LEU A 355 15.30 10.52 23.35
CA LEU A 355 13.92 10.12 23.65
C LEU A 355 13.70 8.61 23.55
N TYR A 356 14.49 7.93 22.73
CA TYR A 356 14.32 6.51 22.43
C TYR A 356 15.61 5.73 22.68
N LYS A 357 15.50 4.47 23.09
CA LYS A 357 16.63 3.53 23.16
C LYS A 357 16.84 2.83 21.81
N GLY A 358 18.02 2.24 21.62
CA GLY A 358 18.29 1.38 20.47
C GLY A 358 17.61 0.01 20.56
N PHE A 359 17.21 -0.56 19.41
CA PHE A 359 16.59 -1.88 19.30
C PHE A 359 16.74 -2.45 17.88
N GLN A 360 16.57 -3.77 17.70
CA GLN A 360 16.51 -4.36 16.37
C GLN A 360 15.13 -4.17 15.74
N TYR A 361 15.06 -3.88 14.44
CA TYR A 361 13.80 -3.62 13.75
C TYR A 361 12.77 -4.76 13.89
N LYS A 362 13.21 -6.03 13.90
CA LYS A 362 12.32 -7.18 14.14
C LYS A 362 11.61 -7.13 15.49
N ASP A 363 12.27 -6.63 16.54
CA ASP A 363 11.67 -6.52 17.87
C ASP A 363 10.57 -5.46 17.88
N PHE A 364 10.78 -4.37 17.14
CA PHE A 364 9.76 -3.35 16.89
C PHE A 364 8.57 -3.95 16.14
N PHE A 365 8.83 -4.65 15.05
CA PHE A 365 7.76 -5.21 14.20
C PHE A 365 6.91 -6.24 14.94
N LEU A 366 7.54 -7.10 15.75
CA LEU A 366 6.83 -8.03 16.64
C LEU A 366 5.95 -7.27 17.66
N ASN A 367 6.49 -6.24 18.31
CA ASN A 367 5.72 -5.41 19.25
C ASN A 367 4.53 -4.73 18.55
N PHE A 368 4.75 -4.15 17.37
CA PHE A 368 3.71 -3.51 16.55
C PHE A 368 2.55 -4.47 16.25
N GLY A 369 2.87 -5.70 15.84
CA GLY A 369 1.87 -6.76 15.59
C GLY A 369 1.06 -7.12 16.84
N THR A 370 1.70 -7.32 18.00
CA THR A 370 1.01 -7.66 19.25
C THR A 370 0.10 -6.55 19.77
N LYS A 371 0.41 -5.29 19.45
CA LYS A 371 -0.41 -4.13 19.81
C LYS A 371 -1.50 -3.83 18.80
N LEU A 372 -1.62 -4.61 17.72
CA LEU A 372 -2.56 -4.38 16.62
C LEU A 372 -2.49 -2.93 16.09
N GLY A 373 -1.31 -2.31 16.11
CA GLY A 373 -1.16 -0.93 15.69
C GLY A 373 -1.83 0.13 16.58
N LYS A 374 -2.17 -0.18 17.85
CA LYS A 374 -2.61 0.81 18.85
C LYS A 374 -1.51 1.87 19.08
N THR A 375 -1.58 2.94 18.30
CA THR A 375 -0.54 3.95 18.08
C THR A 375 0.08 4.48 19.37
N GLU A 376 -0.75 4.77 20.37
CA GLU A 376 -0.31 5.29 21.68
C GLU A 376 0.68 4.37 22.40
N GLN A 377 0.52 3.04 22.25
CA GLN A 377 1.31 2.04 22.99
C GLN A 377 2.50 1.50 22.21
N VAL A 378 2.55 1.68 20.89
CA VAL A 378 3.58 1.08 20.04
C VAL A 378 4.98 1.52 20.47
N LEU A 379 5.13 2.82 20.76
CA LEU A 379 6.44 3.42 21.08
C LEU A 379 6.84 3.31 22.55
N ASP A 380 5.93 2.98 23.47
CA ASP A 380 6.22 3.05 24.91
C ASP A 380 7.34 2.11 25.35
N ARG A 381 7.44 0.93 24.73
CA ARG A 381 8.55 0.00 24.99
C ARG A 381 9.91 0.54 24.53
N PHE A 382 9.93 1.50 23.61
CA PHE A 382 11.13 2.02 22.95
C PHE A 382 11.52 3.41 23.45
N LYS A 383 10.62 4.14 24.11
CA LYS A 383 10.94 5.39 24.80
C LYS A 383 11.87 5.14 25.99
N LEU A 384 12.79 6.07 26.24
CA LEU A 384 13.47 6.16 27.52
C LEU A 384 12.47 6.66 28.56
N GLN A 385 12.39 6.00 29.71
CA GLN A 385 11.60 6.53 30.82
C GLN A 385 12.17 7.90 31.20
N ALA A 386 11.30 8.91 31.29
CA ALA A 386 11.69 10.19 31.87
C ALA A 386 12.26 9.89 33.26
N ARG A 387 13.56 10.16 33.45
CA ARG A 387 14.10 10.23 34.81
C ARG A 387 13.32 11.35 35.48
N LEU A 388 12.39 10.99 36.36
CA LEU A 388 11.84 11.94 37.32
C LEU A 388 13.06 12.52 38.02
N ALA A 389 13.37 13.80 37.76
CA ALA A 389 14.39 14.51 38.48
C ALA A 389 13.93 14.54 39.95
N SER A 390 14.59 13.71 40.77
CA SER A 390 14.44 13.65 42.21
C SER A 390 15.10 14.85 42.88
#